data_AF-A0A352AL80-F1
#
_entry.id   AF-A0A352AL80-F1
#
_cell.length_a   1.000
_cell.length_b   1.000
_cell.length_c   1.000
_cell.angle_alpha   90.00
_cell.angle_beta   90.00
_cell.angle_gamma   90.00
#
_symmetry.space_group_name_H-M   'P 1'
#
loop_
_entity.id
_entity.type
_entity.pdbx_description
1 polymer ?
#
loop_
_entity_poly.entity_id
_entity_poly.type
_entity_poly.pdbx_seq_one_letter_code
_entity_poly.pdbx_strand_id
1 'polypeptide(L)'
;MSQLNIALVTIGGLVLILGLVSGPIRRTYISAPIVALLLGILLSPAVLGLLDVASWGKQETILEEAARLTIAIGLMGVALRIPKGYAPQHWWSLAVVLGLVMPLMWLSSGLLVYWLLGLPFWVAMLIGAVVTPTDPVVSTDIVTGELAHQNIPARLRHLISTESGLIANASEKAEEEEVQEAINRFFTLPIFVLLGLVLPWQEWLQLGWKGLLLAIAVLLLRRLPAILVLSPVMTRLKSVPDVLFMGWFGPIGVAALYYIHLSLHHTGIKDVWVVGSLIIVASIVAHGISATPLSQLYGSRIQHKNKQRPKAIVR
;
A
#
# COMPACT_ATOMS: atom_id res chain seq x y z
N MET A 1 28.57 -23.32 1.57
CA MET A 1 27.35 -22.75 0.95
C MET A 1 27.68 -21.33 0.55
N SER A 2 27.49 -20.92 -0.71
CA SER A 2 27.69 -19.51 -1.09
C SER A 2 26.73 -18.64 -0.27
N GLN A 3 27.14 -17.41 0.08
CA GLN A 3 26.29 -16.44 0.81
C GLN A 3 24.94 -16.24 0.10
N LEU A 4 24.93 -16.33 -1.23
CA LEU A 4 23.73 -16.36 -2.08
C LEU A 4 22.77 -17.50 -1.73
N ASN A 5 23.26 -18.73 -1.51
CA ASN A 5 22.40 -19.87 -1.19
C ASN A 5 21.75 -19.71 0.18
N ILE A 6 22.46 -19.13 1.16
CA ILE A 6 21.89 -18.85 2.48
C ILE A 6 20.81 -17.79 2.37
N ALA A 7 21.04 -16.72 1.59
CA ALA A 7 20.05 -15.70 1.31
C ALA A 7 18.79 -16.30 0.63
N LEU A 8 18.97 -17.12 -0.42
CA LEU A 8 17.87 -17.75 -1.14
C LEU A 8 17.07 -18.73 -0.27
N VAL A 9 17.73 -19.56 0.53
CA VAL A 9 17.07 -20.49 1.46
C VAL A 9 16.35 -19.73 2.57
N THR A 10 16.95 -18.65 3.07
CA THR A 10 16.31 -17.83 4.10
C THR A 10 15.08 -17.13 3.55
N ILE A 11 15.20 -16.42 2.42
CA ILE A 11 14.08 -15.74 1.77
C ILE A 11 12.99 -16.76 1.41
N GLY A 12 13.34 -17.88 0.78
CA GLY A 12 12.39 -18.93 0.42
C GLY A 12 11.72 -19.58 1.64
N GLY A 13 12.47 -19.87 2.70
CA GLY A 13 11.93 -20.40 3.95
C GLY A 13 10.99 -19.40 4.63
N LEU A 14 11.33 -18.12 4.60
CA LEU A 14 10.55 -17.04 5.20
C LEU A 14 9.25 -16.78 4.41
N VAL A 15 9.32 -16.83 3.07
CA VAL A 15 8.16 -16.84 2.17
C VAL A 15 7.24 -18.02 2.48
N LEU A 16 7.79 -19.23 2.66
CA LEU A 16 6.99 -20.42 2.99
C LEU A 16 6.34 -20.33 4.36
N ILE A 17 7.06 -19.86 5.38
CA ILE A 17 6.53 -19.67 6.74
C ILE A 17 5.43 -18.61 6.74
N LEU A 18 5.66 -17.45 6.13
CA LEU A 18 4.63 -16.42 5.97
C LEU A 18 3.43 -16.94 5.19
N GLY A 19 3.71 -17.75 4.17
CA GLY A 19 2.74 -18.57 3.47
C GLY A 19 1.87 -19.29 4.50
N LEU A 20 2.42 -20.27 5.21
CA LEU A 20 1.69 -21.13 6.14
C LEU A 20 0.99 -20.38 7.29
N VAL A 21 1.58 -19.30 7.80
CA VAL A 21 1.07 -18.53 8.96
C VAL A 21 0.05 -17.45 8.55
N SER A 22 -0.09 -17.13 7.26
CA SER A 22 -1.06 -16.13 6.78
C SER A 22 -2.53 -16.46 7.10
N GLY A 23 -2.89 -17.74 7.24
CA GLY A 23 -4.26 -18.16 7.56
C GLY A 23 -4.78 -17.58 8.88
N PRO A 24 -4.15 -17.83 10.03
CA PRO A 24 -4.58 -17.28 11.32
C PRO A 24 -4.46 -15.76 11.43
N ILE A 25 -3.54 -15.11 10.70
CA ILE A 25 -3.34 -13.65 10.72
C ILE A 25 -4.60 -12.89 10.24
N ARG A 26 -5.37 -13.49 9.31
CA ARG A 26 -6.57 -12.89 8.71
C ARG A 26 -7.71 -12.59 9.68
N ARG A 27 -7.75 -13.26 10.84
CA ARG A 27 -8.81 -13.05 11.84
C ARG A 27 -8.53 -11.88 12.79
N THR A 28 -7.41 -11.17 12.61
CA THR A 28 -7.01 -10.05 13.47
C THR A 28 -7.31 -8.70 12.83
N TYR A 29 -7.39 -7.65 13.64
CA TYR A 29 -7.55 -6.26 13.18
C TYR A 29 -6.28 -5.67 12.56
N ILE A 30 -5.18 -6.45 12.51
CA ILE A 30 -3.87 -5.99 12.03
C ILE A 30 -3.70 -6.47 10.58
N SER A 31 -3.33 -5.56 9.68
CA SER A 31 -3.08 -5.91 8.29
C SER A 31 -1.86 -6.82 8.13
N ALA A 32 -1.91 -7.75 7.16
CA ALA A 32 -0.80 -8.68 6.89
C ALA A 32 0.55 -7.97 6.63
N PRO A 33 0.62 -6.81 5.94
CA PRO A 33 1.86 -6.05 5.81
C PRO A 33 2.50 -5.62 7.13
N ILE A 34 1.70 -5.25 8.14
CA ILE A 34 2.24 -4.90 9.48
C ILE A 34 2.86 -6.13 10.13
N VAL A 35 2.17 -7.28 10.06
CA VAL A 35 2.70 -8.51 10.65
C VAL A 35 4.00 -8.94 9.98
N ALA A 36 4.07 -8.85 8.65
CA ALA A 36 5.28 -9.12 7.89
C ALA A 36 6.42 -8.15 8.28
N LEU A 37 6.14 -6.85 8.39
CA LEU A 37 7.12 -5.87 8.82
C LEU A 37 7.64 -6.16 10.24
N LEU A 38 6.74 -6.44 11.19
CA LEU A 38 7.11 -6.78 12.56
C LEU A 38 7.94 -8.06 12.64
N LEU A 39 7.60 -9.07 11.84
CA LEU A 39 8.41 -10.30 11.75
C LEU A 39 9.82 -9.97 11.25
N GLY A 40 9.96 -9.14 10.22
CA GLY A 40 11.26 -8.66 9.74
C GLY A 40 12.04 -7.92 10.82
N ILE A 41 11.40 -7.03 11.55
CA ILE A 41 12.03 -6.30 12.67
C ILE A 41 12.50 -7.26 13.77
N LEU A 42 11.68 -8.25 14.13
CA LEU A 42 12.05 -9.25 15.14
C LEU A 42 13.26 -10.07 14.70
N LEU A 43 13.29 -10.51 13.44
CA LEU A 43 14.39 -11.30 12.89
C LEU A 43 15.66 -10.47 12.62
N SER A 44 15.55 -9.15 12.64
CA SER A 44 16.65 -8.24 12.31
C SER A 44 17.82 -8.37 13.30
N PRO A 45 19.05 -7.99 12.88
CA PRO A 45 20.21 -7.98 13.75
C PRO A 45 20.03 -7.09 14.98
N ALA A 46 19.20 -6.04 14.87
CA ALA A 46 18.94 -5.10 15.94
C ALA A 46 18.16 -5.71 17.13
N VAL A 47 17.43 -6.80 16.92
CA VAL A 47 16.58 -7.43 17.95
C VAL A 47 17.08 -8.83 18.30
N LEU A 48 16.94 -9.80 17.39
CA LEU A 48 17.29 -11.20 17.67
C LEU A 48 18.65 -11.62 17.10
N GLY A 49 19.25 -10.86 16.17
CA GLY A 49 20.56 -11.24 15.63
C GLY A 49 20.53 -12.42 14.67
N LEU A 50 19.35 -12.94 14.31
CA LEU A 50 19.22 -14.23 13.62
C LEU A 50 19.57 -14.14 12.13
N LEU A 51 19.22 -13.02 11.47
CA LEU A 51 19.42 -12.82 10.05
C LEU A 51 20.19 -11.53 9.79
N ASP A 52 21.48 -11.66 9.46
CA ASP A 52 22.30 -10.52 9.03
C ASP A 52 22.29 -10.38 7.51
N VAL A 53 21.43 -9.50 7.00
CA VAL A 53 21.32 -9.21 5.56
C VAL A 53 22.57 -8.49 5.02
N ALA A 54 23.34 -7.80 5.87
CA ALA A 54 24.60 -7.16 5.47
C ALA A 54 25.65 -8.21 5.03
N SER A 55 25.55 -9.43 5.56
CA SER A 55 26.41 -10.56 5.17
C SER A 55 26.07 -11.18 3.81
N TRP A 56 24.94 -10.79 3.19
CA TRP A 56 24.45 -11.36 1.93
C TRP A 56 24.99 -10.64 0.68
N GLY A 57 25.88 -9.65 0.86
CA GLY A 57 26.49 -8.88 -0.22
C GLY A 57 25.75 -7.56 -0.49
N LYS A 58 25.41 -7.27 -1.75
CA LYS A 58 24.72 -6.02 -2.14
C LYS A 58 23.23 -6.06 -1.80
N GLN A 59 22.91 -5.88 -0.52
CA GLN A 59 21.54 -5.82 -0.01
C GLN A 59 20.63 -4.88 -0.82
N GLU A 60 21.14 -3.70 -1.19
CA GLU A 60 20.39 -2.71 -1.98
C GLU A 60 19.92 -3.29 -3.32
N THR A 61 20.78 -4.08 -4.01
CA THR A 61 20.43 -4.73 -5.27
C THR A 61 19.37 -5.82 -5.07
N ILE A 62 19.44 -6.58 -3.97
CA ILE A 62 18.45 -7.62 -3.67
C ILE A 62 17.08 -6.98 -3.43
N LEU A 63 17.00 -5.94 -2.60
CA LEU A 63 15.75 -5.25 -2.33
C LEU A 63 15.20 -4.54 -3.58
N GLU A 64 16.06 -3.92 -4.38
CA GLU A 64 15.65 -3.28 -5.64
C GLU A 64 15.01 -4.27 -6.60
N GLU A 65 15.69 -5.38 -6.90
CA GLU A 65 15.20 -6.37 -7.87
C GLU A 65 13.97 -7.12 -7.33
N ALA A 66 13.94 -7.43 -6.04
CA ALA A 66 12.78 -8.04 -5.42
C ALA A 66 11.56 -7.10 -5.43
N ALA A 67 11.76 -5.81 -5.14
CA ALA A 67 10.70 -4.81 -5.24
C ALA A 67 10.25 -4.63 -6.70
N ARG A 68 11.18 -4.63 -7.67
CA ARG A 68 10.89 -4.55 -9.11
C ARG A 68 9.99 -5.71 -9.57
N LEU A 69 10.33 -6.94 -9.18
CA LEU A 69 9.53 -8.12 -9.49
C LEU A 69 8.14 -8.03 -8.84
N THR A 70 8.09 -7.61 -7.58
CA THR A 70 6.85 -7.49 -6.82
C THR A 70 5.91 -6.44 -7.41
N ILE A 71 6.41 -5.27 -7.81
CA ILE A 71 5.57 -4.26 -8.49
C ILE A 71 5.13 -4.74 -9.86
N ALA A 72 5.98 -5.44 -10.62
CA ALA A 72 5.62 -5.92 -11.94
C ALA A 72 4.45 -6.92 -11.86
N ILE A 73 4.56 -7.89 -10.96
CA ILE A 73 3.54 -8.91 -10.73
C ILE A 73 2.29 -8.30 -10.07
N GLY A 74 2.47 -7.42 -9.07
CA GLY A 74 1.38 -6.74 -8.38
C GLY A 74 0.55 -5.85 -9.30
N LEU A 75 1.20 -5.07 -10.17
CA LEU A 75 0.54 -4.25 -11.18
C LEU A 75 -0.15 -5.11 -12.24
N MET A 76 0.43 -6.25 -12.62
CA MET A 76 -0.23 -7.21 -13.50
C MET A 76 -1.52 -7.75 -12.85
N GLY A 77 -1.47 -8.17 -11.58
CA GLY A 77 -2.65 -8.63 -10.84
C GLY A 77 -3.76 -7.57 -10.76
N VAL A 78 -3.40 -6.32 -10.50
CA VAL A 78 -4.34 -5.19 -10.54
C VAL A 78 -4.90 -4.97 -11.95
N ALA A 79 -4.07 -5.04 -12.99
CA ALA A 79 -4.49 -4.84 -14.37
C ALA A 79 -5.49 -5.91 -14.84
N LEU A 80 -5.32 -7.16 -14.41
CA LEU A 80 -6.23 -8.27 -14.74
C LEU A 80 -7.64 -8.08 -14.16
N ARG A 81 -7.74 -7.42 -13.00
CA ARG A 81 -9.01 -7.15 -12.30
C ARG A 81 -9.80 -5.97 -12.86
N ILE A 82 -9.15 -5.08 -13.59
CA ILE A 82 -9.81 -3.86 -14.08
C ILE A 82 -10.77 -4.28 -15.21
N PRO A 83 -12.09 -4.02 -15.07
CA PRO A 83 -13.05 -4.39 -16.08
C PRO A 83 -12.72 -3.76 -17.45
N LYS A 84 -12.93 -4.53 -18.53
CA LYS A 84 -12.78 -4.01 -19.89
C LYS A 84 -13.66 -2.76 -20.07
N GLY A 85 -13.04 -1.67 -20.51
CA GLY A 85 -13.72 -0.38 -20.71
C GLY A 85 -13.77 0.55 -19.49
N TYR A 86 -13.23 0.17 -18.33
CA TYR A 86 -13.18 1.05 -17.15
C TYR A 86 -12.38 2.34 -17.41
N ALA A 87 -11.21 2.23 -18.04
CA ALA A 87 -10.33 3.38 -18.32
C ALA A 87 -11.00 4.45 -19.20
N PRO A 88 -11.56 4.15 -20.39
CA PRO A 88 -12.25 5.16 -21.19
C PRO A 88 -13.55 5.67 -20.55
N GLN A 89 -14.22 4.89 -19.71
CA GLN A 89 -15.41 5.36 -18.98
C GLN A 89 -15.08 6.32 -17.83
N HIS A 90 -13.85 6.25 -17.29
CA HIS A 90 -13.42 7.03 -16.12
C HIS A 90 -12.18 7.88 -16.37
N TRP A 91 -11.88 8.15 -17.64
CA TRP A 91 -10.65 8.83 -18.07
C TRP A 91 -10.46 10.20 -17.40
N TRP A 92 -11.55 10.97 -17.18
CA TRP A 92 -11.47 12.27 -16.50
C TRP A 92 -11.01 12.12 -15.05
N SER A 93 -11.57 11.16 -14.31
CA SER A 93 -11.17 10.90 -12.92
C SER A 93 -9.72 10.42 -12.85
N LEU A 94 -9.31 9.54 -13.77
CA LEU A 94 -7.93 9.09 -13.88
C LEU A 94 -6.97 10.25 -14.21
N ALA A 95 -7.36 11.13 -15.13
CA ALA A 95 -6.58 12.30 -15.50
C ALA A 95 -6.41 13.29 -14.34
N VAL A 96 -7.46 13.52 -13.53
CA VAL A 96 -7.34 14.38 -12.34
C VAL A 96 -6.42 13.75 -11.29
N VAL A 97 -6.54 12.44 -11.04
CA VAL A 97 -5.69 11.76 -10.05
C VAL A 97 -4.21 11.75 -10.50
N LEU A 98 -3.95 11.31 -11.73
CA LEU A 98 -2.58 11.19 -12.25
C LEU A 98 -1.97 12.55 -12.59
N GLY A 99 -2.76 13.46 -13.17
CA GLY A 99 -2.29 14.74 -13.69
C GLY A 99 -2.32 15.89 -12.70
N LEU A 100 -3.18 15.87 -11.68
CA LEU A 100 -3.28 16.96 -10.70
C LEU A 100 -2.97 16.48 -9.28
N VAL A 101 -3.59 15.39 -8.82
CA VAL A 101 -3.40 14.91 -7.43
C VAL A 101 -1.95 14.46 -7.22
N MET A 102 -1.38 13.63 -8.09
CA MET A 102 -0.01 13.14 -7.91
C MET A 102 1.05 14.26 -7.91
N PRO A 103 1.02 15.26 -8.82
CA PRO A 103 1.94 16.40 -8.72
C PRO A 103 1.77 17.23 -7.44
N LEU A 104 0.54 17.41 -6.94
CA LEU A 104 0.32 18.09 -5.66
C LEU A 104 0.86 17.26 -4.48
N MET A 105 0.70 15.94 -4.51
CA MET A 105 1.29 15.02 -3.53
C MET A 105 2.83 15.09 -3.55
N TRP A 106 3.41 15.14 -4.75
CA TRP A 106 4.85 15.28 -4.96
C TRP A 106 5.39 16.59 -4.40
N LEU A 107 4.77 17.72 -4.77
CA LEU A 107 5.15 19.03 -4.29
C LEU A 107 4.99 19.16 -2.77
N SER A 108 3.85 18.74 -2.22
CA SER A 108 3.61 18.82 -0.78
C SER A 108 4.60 17.97 0.02
N SER A 109 4.83 16.72 -0.37
CA SER A 109 5.80 15.85 0.32
C SER A 109 7.24 16.37 0.18
N GLY A 110 7.65 16.79 -1.02
CA GLY A 110 8.99 17.34 -1.25
C GLY A 110 9.24 18.65 -0.48
N LEU A 111 8.26 19.54 -0.44
CA LEU A 111 8.34 20.76 0.37
C LEU A 111 8.40 20.43 1.86
N LEU A 112 7.60 19.50 2.37
CA LEU A 112 7.69 19.10 3.79
C LEU A 112 9.08 18.59 4.15
N VAL A 113 9.70 17.77 3.28
CA VAL A 113 11.07 17.28 3.47
C VAL A 113 12.06 18.45 3.48
N TYR A 114 11.96 19.37 2.52
CA TYR A 114 12.84 20.55 2.44
C TYR A 114 12.77 21.42 3.70
N TRP A 115 11.56 21.76 4.13
CA TRP A 115 11.33 22.67 5.26
C TRP A 115 11.68 22.04 6.62
N LEU A 116 11.36 20.76 6.83
CA LEU A 116 11.57 20.09 8.12
C LEU A 116 13.01 19.60 8.30
N LEU A 117 13.59 19.00 7.26
CA LEU A 117 14.91 18.38 7.34
C LEU A 117 16.04 19.28 6.83
N GLY A 118 15.75 20.34 6.08
CA GLY A 118 16.77 21.25 5.55
C GLY A 118 17.66 20.63 4.47
N LEU A 119 17.19 19.55 3.82
CA LEU A 119 17.90 18.91 2.72
C LEU A 119 17.96 19.81 1.49
N PRO A 120 18.93 19.63 0.57
CA PRO A 120 18.95 20.37 -0.68
C PRO A 120 17.63 20.21 -1.44
N PHE A 121 17.16 21.28 -2.08
CA PHE A 121 15.85 21.32 -2.73
C PHE A 121 15.60 20.11 -3.65
N TRP A 122 16.56 19.77 -4.52
CA TRP A 122 16.43 18.65 -5.44
C TRP A 122 16.38 17.28 -4.76
N VAL A 123 17.08 17.10 -3.63
CA VAL A 123 17.02 15.87 -2.83
C VAL A 123 15.65 15.75 -2.16
N ALA A 124 15.13 16.85 -1.61
CA ALA A 124 13.81 16.87 -1.01
C ALA A 124 12.71 16.57 -2.04
N MET A 125 12.78 17.17 -3.23
CA MET A 125 11.87 16.89 -4.34
C MET A 125 11.99 15.45 -4.86
N LEU A 126 13.19 14.87 -4.85
CA LEU A 126 13.41 13.46 -5.19
C LEU A 126 12.75 12.53 -4.16
N ILE A 127 12.94 12.79 -2.87
CA ILE A 127 12.24 12.05 -1.79
C ILE A 127 10.73 12.15 -1.97
N GLY A 128 10.23 13.37 -2.22
CA GLY A 128 8.81 13.58 -2.52
C GLY A 128 8.32 12.72 -3.68
N ALA A 129 9.11 12.65 -4.78
CA ALA A 129 8.73 11.90 -5.98
C ALA A 129 8.61 10.40 -5.68
N VAL A 130 9.57 9.89 -4.91
CA VAL A 130 9.66 8.48 -4.53
C VAL A 130 8.52 8.06 -3.61
N VAL A 131 8.04 8.95 -2.73
CA VAL A 131 6.91 8.65 -1.80
C VAL A 131 5.54 9.03 -2.36
N THR A 132 5.46 9.56 -3.58
CA THR A 132 4.19 9.95 -4.22
C THR A 132 3.35 8.76 -4.71
N PRO A 133 3.91 7.72 -5.35
CA PRO A 133 3.16 6.56 -5.78
C PRO A 133 2.39 5.91 -4.62
N THR A 134 1.07 5.81 -4.78
CA THR A 134 0.21 5.07 -3.86
C THR A 134 0.16 3.62 -4.29
N ASP A 135 0.38 2.69 -3.36
CA ASP A 135 0.48 1.28 -3.68
C ASP A 135 -0.90 0.61 -3.71
N PRO A 136 -1.40 0.17 -4.89
CA PRO A 136 -2.67 -0.53 -4.99
C PRO A 136 -2.63 -1.87 -4.25
N VAL A 137 -1.49 -2.54 -4.18
CA VAL A 137 -1.29 -3.87 -3.59
C VAL A 137 -1.45 -3.82 -2.08
N VAL A 138 -0.89 -2.80 -1.44
CA VAL A 138 -1.09 -2.56 0.00
C VAL A 138 -2.51 -2.08 0.25
N SER A 139 -3.08 -1.26 -0.65
CA SER A 139 -4.44 -0.75 -0.47
C SER A 139 -5.51 -1.84 -0.55
N THR A 140 -5.36 -2.84 -1.43
CA THR A 140 -6.32 -3.94 -1.56
C THR A 140 -6.33 -4.77 -0.29
N ASP A 141 -5.19 -5.26 0.19
CA ASP A 141 -5.12 -6.05 1.44
C ASP A 141 -5.70 -5.30 2.65
N ILE A 142 -5.48 -3.99 2.69
CA ILE A 142 -5.92 -3.12 3.79
C ILE A 142 -7.43 -2.85 3.72
N VAL A 143 -8.03 -2.70 2.53
CA VAL A 143 -9.43 -2.32 2.35
C VAL A 143 -10.36 -3.53 2.16
N THR A 144 -9.86 -4.66 1.63
CA THR A 144 -10.66 -5.88 1.34
C THR A 144 -10.50 -6.98 2.38
N GLY A 145 -9.96 -6.69 3.57
CA GLY A 145 -9.88 -7.67 4.66
C GLY A 145 -11.21 -8.41 4.86
N GLU A 146 -11.13 -9.73 5.05
CA GLU A 146 -12.20 -10.76 5.03
C GLU A 146 -13.49 -10.41 5.81
N LEU A 147 -13.43 -9.40 6.68
CA LEU A 147 -14.56 -8.86 7.46
C LEU A 147 -15.48 -7.91 6.67
N ALA A 148 -15.12 -7.48 5.46
CA ALA A 148 -15.94 -6.57 4.65
C ALA A 148 -16.98 -7.29 3.75
N HIS A 149 -16.83 -8.59 3.49
CA HIS A 149 -17.60 -9.31 2.46
C HIS A 149 -18.83 -10.10 2.96
N GLN A 150 -19.16 -10.08 4.26
CA GLN A 150 -20.02 -11.12 4.85
C GLN A 150 -21.56 -10.98 4.69
N ASN A 151 -22.12 -10.19 3.77
CA ASN A 151 -23.58 -9.92 3.79
C ASN A 151 -24.37 -10.14 2.48
N ILE A 152 -24.17 -11.27 1.77
CA ILE A 152 -25.09 -11.68 0.68
C ILE A 152 -25.60 -13.14 0.88
N PRO A 153 -26.92 -13.38 0.97
CA PRO A 153 -27.51 -14.71 1.15
C PRO A 153 -27.25 -15.66 -0.04
N ALA A 154 -26.83 -16.90 0.25
CA ALA A 154 -26.44 -17.93 -0.73
C ALA A 154 -27.51 -18.27 -1.80
N ARG A 155 -28.81 -18.09 -1.48
CA ARG A 155 -29.92 -18.37 -2.41
C ARG A 155 -30.02 -17.40 -3.59
N LEU A 156 -29.54 -16.15 -3.45
CA LEU A 156 -29.55 -15.17 -4.56
C LEU A 156 -28.33 -15.31 -5.47
N ARG A 157 -27.25 -15.95 -4.98
CA ARG A 157 -25.99 -16.13 -5.72
C ARG A 157 -26.16 -17.07 -6.92
N HIS A 158 -26.91 -18.17 -6.73
CA HIS A 158 -27.10 -19.18 -7.77
C HIS A 158 -28.13 -18.79 -8.84
N LEU A 159 -29.16 -18.02 -8.50
CA LEU A 159 -30.17 -17.53 -9.45
C LEU A 159 -29.63 -16.44 -10.39
N ILE A 160 -28.65 -15.64 -9.91
CA ILE A 160 -27.99 -14.63 -10.74
C ILE A 160 -26.93 -15.27 -11.64
N SER A 161 -26.18 -16.28 -11.15
CA SER A 161 -25.16 -16.98 -11.95
C SER A 161 -25.71 -17.73 -13.17
N THR A 162 -26.99 -18.13 -13.18
CA THR A 162 -27.61 -18.79 -14.34
C THR A 162 -28.08 -17.82 -15.42
N GLU A 163 -28.42 -16.57 -15.08
CA GLU A 163 -28.77 -15.53 -16.07
C GLU A 163 -27.55 -14.72 -16.55
N SER A 164 -26.47 -14.68 -15.75
CA SER A 164 -25.30 -13.82 -15.96
C SER A 164 -24.19 -14.46 -16.79
N GLY A 165 -24.52 -15.38 -17.71
CA GLY A 165 -23.57 -15.90 -18.70
C GLY A 165 -23.04 -14.84 -19.68
N LEU A 166 -23.40 -13.56 -19.52
CA LEU A 166 -23.03 -12.47 -20.43
C LEU A 166 -22.20 -11.33 -19.80
N ILE A 167 -22.08 -11.19 -18.48
CA ILE A 167 -21.40 -10.04 -17.86
C ILE A 167 -20.74 -10.42 -16.52
N ALA A 168 -19.46 -10.82 -16.57
CA ALA A 168 -18.53 -11.11 -15.45
C ALA A 168 -19.06 -12.06 -14.36
N ASN A 169 -18.62 -13.32 -14.42
CA ASN A 169 -19.04 -14.35 -13.48
C ASN A 169 -18.51 -14.04 -12.07
N ALA A 170 -19.34 -14.24 -11.05
CA ALA A 170 -18.88 -14.18 -9.66
C ALA A 170 -17.71 -15.17 -9.38
N SER A 171 -17.57 -16.21 -10.20
CA SER A 171 -16.42 -17.13 -10.23
C SER A 171 -15.14 -16.43 -10.70
N GLU A 172 -15.19 -15.67 -11.81
CA GLU A 172 -14.02 -14.93 -12.33
C GLU A 172 -13.54 -13.90 -11.30
N LYS A 173 -14.46 -13.18 -10.65
CA LYS A 173 -14.09 -12.26 -9.56
C LYS A 173 -13.46 -12.96 -8.37
N ALA A 174 -13.94 -14.15 -8.01
CA ALA A 174 -13.36 -14.94 -6.93
C ALA A 174 -11.96 -15.48 -7.29
N GLU A 175 -11.77 -15.92 -8.53
CA GLU A 175 -10.46 -16.36 -9.05
C GLU A 175 -9.47 -15.20 -9.12
N GLU A 176 -9.89 -14.03 -9.61
CA GLU A 176 -9.08 -12.81 -9.58
C GLU A 176 -8.76 -12.37 -8.15
N GLU A 177 -9.69 -12.57 -7.20
CA GLU A 177 -9.51 -12.39 -5.76
C GLU A 177 -8.37 -13.27 -5.22
N GLU A 178 -8.44 -14.57 -5.51
CA GLU A 178 -7.46 -15.58 -5.12
C GLU A 178 -6.07 -15.35 -5.75
N VAL A 179 -6.00 -14.97 -7.02
CA VAL A 179 -4.72 -14.69 -7.70
C VAL A 179 -3.96 -13.55 -7.03
N GLN A 180 -4.62 -12.44 -6.71
CA GLN A 180 -3.94 -11.34 -6.01
C GLN A 180 -3.56 -11.72 -4.59
N GLU A 181 -4.39 -12.51 -3.93
CA GLU A 181 -4.07 -13.00 -2.60
C GLU A 181 -2.78 -13.82 -2.63
N ALA A 182 -2.65 -14.71 -3.61
CA ALA A 182 -1.41 -15.44 -3.86
C ALA A 182 -0.24 -14.48 -4.16
N ILE A 183 -0.44 -13.49 -5.04
CA ILE A 183 0.58 -12.48 -5.34
C ILE A 183 1.04 -11.78 -4.04
N ASN A 184 0.10 -11.37 -3.21
CA ASN A 184 0.39 -10.67 -1.97
C ASN A 184 1.17 -11.55 -0.99
N ARG A 185 0.73 -12.79 -0.82
CA ARG A 185 1.37 -13.77 0.08
C ARG A 185 2.79 -14.15 -0.35
N PHE A 186 3.02 -14.30 -1.65
CA PHE A 186 4.30 -14.82 -2.17
C PHE A 186 5.29 -13.75 -2.61
N PHE A 187 4.84 -12.54 -2.95
CA PHE A 187 5.72 -11.47 -3.44
C PHE A 187 5.70 -10.25 -2.52
N THR A 188 4.51 -9.80 -2.09
CA THR A 188 4.37 -8.54 -1.34
C THR A 188 4.78 -8.66 0.14
N LEU A 189 4.27 -9.65 0.87
CA LEU A 189 4.60 -9.83 2.29
C LEU A 189 6.09 -10.09 2.54
N PRO A 190 6.78 -10.93 1.75
CA PRO A 190 8.22 -11.11 1.89
C PRO A 190 9.02 -9.81 1.76
N ILE A 191 8.61 -8.89 0.88
CA ILE A 191 9.25 -7.58 0.76
C ILE A 191 9.13 -6.76 2.05
N PHE A 192 7.99 -6.81 2.74
CA PHE A 192 7.84 -6.10 4.01
C PHE A 192 8.66 -6.72 5.13
N VAL A 193 8.89 -8.03 5.13
CA VAL A 193 9.89 -8.64 6.03
C VAL A 193 11.28 -8.13 5.68
N LEU A 194 11.68 -8.19 4.41
CA LEU A 194 12.99 -7.73 3.96
C LEU A 194 13.21 -6.28 4.36
N LEU A 195 12.20 -5.41 4.19
CA LEU A 195 12.23 -4.03 4.67
C LEU A 195 12.45 -3.96 6.19
N GLY A 196 11.73 -4.76 6.97
CA GLY A 196 11.87 -4.81 8.43
C GLY A 196 13.25 -5.27 8.92
N LEU A 197 13.91 -6.15 8.15
CA LEU A 197 15.26 -6.63 8.47
C LEU A 197 16.34 -5.54 8.34
N VAL A 198 16.11 -4.54 7.48
CA VAL A 198 17.14 -3.61 7.03
C VAL A 198 16.93 -2.17 7.48
N LEU A 199 15.97 -1.93 8.38
CA LEU A 199 15.59 -0.57 8.78
C LEU A 199 16.79 0.21 9.35
N PRO A 200 17.00 1.47 8.92
CA PRO A 200 18.13 2.29 9.35
C PRO A 200 17.82 2.98 10.70
N TRP A 201 17.75 2.17 11.77
CA TRP A 201 17.33 2.62 13.10
C TRP A 201 18.18 3.77 13.65
N GLN A 202 19.49 3.72 13.44
CA GLN A 202 20.41 4.74 13.96
C GLN A 202 20.20 6.07 13.24
N GLU A 203 20.04 6.04 11.93
CA GLU A 203 19.79 7.21 11.10
C GLU A 203 18.42 7.83 11.40
N TRP A 204 17.40 7.02 11.67
CA TRP A 204 16.10 7.52 12.13
C TRP A 204 16.20 8.24 13.47
N LEU A 205 16.99 7.71 14.42
CA LEU A 205 17.23 8.38 15.70
C LEU A 205 17.97 9.71 15.52
N GLN A 206 18.89 9.79 14.55
CA GLN A 206 19.60 11.04 14.20
C GLN A 206 18.69 12.11 13.60
N LEU A 207 17.60 11.74 12.91
CA LEU A 207 16.57 12.71 12.48
C LEU A 207 15.84 13.35 13.68
N GLY A 208 15.84 12.68 14.84
CA GLY A 208 15.19 13.13 16.07
C GLY A 208 13.69 13.39 15.89
N TRP A 209 13.16 14.39 16.60
CA TRP A 209 11.75 14.76 16.55
C TRP A 209 11.28 15.25 15.17
N LYS A 210 12.21 15.75 14.34
CA LYS A 210 11.91 16.20 12.97
C LYS A 210 11.49 15.05 12.08
N GLY A 211 12.10 13.87 12.25
CA GLY A 211 11.70 12.65 11.53
C GLY A 211 10.27 12.23 11.86
N LEU A 212 9.91 12.19 13.15
CA LEU A 212 8.56 11.87 13.59
C LEU A 212 7.53 12.90 13.07
N LEU A 213 7.85 14.18 13.19
CA LEU A 213 6.99 15.26 12.71
C LEU A 213 6.80 15.17 11.18
N LEU A 214 7.87 14.87 10.44
CA LEU A 214 7.81 14.66 8.99
C LEU A 214 6.90 13.49 8.64
N ALA A 215 7.05 12.33 9.30
CA ALA A 215 6.21 11.17 9.04
C ALA A 215 4.72 11.51 9.22
N ILE A 216 4.36 12.16 10.34
CA ILE A 216 2.99 12.59 10.62
C ILE A 216 2.51 13.61 9.57
N ALA A 217 3.33 14.63 9.27
CA ALA A 217 3.00 15.67 8.32
C ALA A 217 2.79 15.11 6.91
N VAL A 218 3.65 14.20 6.44
CA VAL A 218 3.51 13.56 5.12
C VAL A 218 2.25 12.71 5.07
N LEU A 219 1.91 11.96 6.13
CA LEU A 219 0.69 11.14 6.14
C LEU A 219 -0.58 12.00 6.06
N LEU A 220 -0.61 13.13 6.78
CA LEU A 220 -1.78 14.00 6.83
C LEU A 220 -1.89 14.96 5.64
N LEU A 221 -0.77 15.52 5.18
CA LEU A 221 -0.76 16.66 4.26
C LEU A 221 -0.44 16.28 2.82
N ARG A 222 0.16 15.11 2.57
CA ARG A 222 0.49 14.69 1.20
C ARG A 222 -0.75 14.56 0.33
N ARG A 223 -1.80 13.90 0.85
CA ARG A 223 -2.94 13.45 0.03
C ARG A 223 -4.28 14.08 0.39
N LEU A 224 -4.59 14.23 1.67
CA LEU A 224 -5.87 14.77 2.10
C LEU A 224 -6.11 16.21 1.58
N PRO A 225 -5.16 17.17 1.68
CA PRO A 225 -5.34 18.50 1.10
C PRO A 225 -5.50 18.47 -0.42
N ALA A 226 -4.70 17.66 -1.13
CA ALA A 226 -4.79 17.55 -2.59
C ALA A 226 -6.17 17.07 -3.04
N ILE A 227 -6.73 16.07 -2.36
CA ILE A 227 -8.07 15.54 -2.66
C ILE A 227 -9.16 16.53 -2.23
N LEU A 228 -9.01 17.24 -1.12
CA LEU A 228 -9.97 18.29 -0.70
C LEU A 228 -10.04 19.42 -1.73
N VAL A 229 -8.90 19.94 -2.17
CA VAL A 229 -8.81 21.03 -3.16
C VAL A 229 -9.38 20.60 -4.51
N LEU A 230 -9.13 19.34 -4.92
CA LEU A 230 -9.60 18.81 -6.21
C LEU A 230 -10.97 18.13 -6.14
N SER A 231 -11.56 18.01 -4.95
CA SER A 231 -12.89 17.42 -4.77
C SER A 231 -14.00 18.04 -5.63
N PRO A 232 -14.03 19.36 -5.92
CA PRO A 232 -15.05 19.94 -6.80
C PRO A 232 -14.93 19.47 -8.26
N VAL A 233 -13.72 19.11 -8.70
CA VAL A 233 -13.44 18.62 -10.05
C VAL A 233 -13.75 17.12 -10.16
N MET A 234 -13.74 16.42 -9.03
CA MET A 234 -14.05 14.99 -8.93
C MET A 234 -15.57 14.77 -8.85
N THR A 235 -16.22 14.60 -9.99
CA THR A 235 -17.69 14.42 -10.14
C THR A 235 -18.31 13.25 -9.36
N ARG A 236 -17.48 12.35 -8.81
CA ARG A 236 -17.93 11.16 -8.05
C ARG A 236 -17.89 11.33 -6.53
N LEU A 237 -17.18 12.33 -6.00
CA LEU A 237 -17.12 12.59 -4.56
C LEU A 237 -18.29 13.50 -4.18
N LYS A 238 -19.39 12.90 -3.71
CA LYS A 238 -20.64 13.62 -3.45
C LYS A 238 -20.79 14.05 -2.00
N SER A 239 -19.96 13.55 -1.10
CA SER A 239 -20.05 13.85 0.32
C SER A 239 -18.69 13.98 1.00
N VAL A 240 -18.64 14.78 2.06
CA VAL A 240 -17.43 15.00 2.86
C VAL A 240 -16.83 13.68 3.38
N PRO A 241 -17.62 12.69 3.85
CA PRO A 241 -17.08 11.37 4.19
C PRO A 241 -16.33 10.66 3.04
N ASP A 242 -16.82 10.78 1.80
CA ASP A 242 -16.17 10.19 0.62
C ASP A 242 -14.81 10.84 0.38
N VAL A 243 -14.75 12.18 0.50
CA VAL A 243 -13.52 12.97 0.32
C VAL A 243 -12.50 12.67 1.41
N LEU A 244 -12.93 12.58 2.68
CA LEU A 244 -12.04 12.26 3.80
C LEU A 244 -11.52 10.82 3.71
N PHE A 245 -12.40 9.87 3.38
CA PHE A 245 -12.02 8.47 3.20
C PHE A 245 -11.04 8.33 2.03
N MET A 246 -11.38 8.88 0.86
CA MET A 246 -10.49 8.86 -0.30
C MET A 246 -9.18 9.62 -0.04
N GLY A 247 -9.23 10.73 0.69
CA GLY A 247 -8.08 11.50 1.15
C GLY A 247 -7.09 10.67 1.95
N TRP A 248 -7.61 9.98 2.96
CA TRP A 248 -6.83 9.17 3.90
C TRP A 248 -6.29 7.89 3.27
N PHE A 249 -7.09 7.11 2.54
CA PHE A 249 -6.71 5.77 2.08
C PHE A 249 -5.78 5.76 0.86
N GLY A 250 -4.48 5.92 1.09
CA GLY A 250 -3.45 5.95 0.05
C GLY A 250 -2.09 5.49 0.58
N PRO A 251 -1.98 4.23 1.00
CA PRO A 251 -0.77 3.71 1.62
C PRO A 251 0.41 3.76 0.66
N ILE A 252 1.57 4.03 1.23
CA ILE A 252 2.88 3.96 0.59
C ILE A 252 3.40 2.54 0.81
N GLY A 253 3.83 1.88 -0.25
CA GLY A 253 4.21 0.48 -0.21
C GLY A 253 5.44 0.16 -1.06
N VAL A 254 5.38 -0.97 -1.75
CA VAL A 254 6.50 -1.58 -2.47
C VAL A 254 6.96 -0.72 -3.64
N ALA A 255 6.05 0.00 -4.31
CA ALA A 255 6.43 0.93 -5.37
C ALA A 255 7.39 2.02 -4.89
N ALA A 256 7.14 2.61 -3.73
CA ALA A 256 8.05 3.59 -3.16
C ALA A 256 9.40 2.95 -2.80
N LEU A 257 9.39 1.74 -2.22
CA LEU A 257 10.62 1.00 -1.90
C LEU A 257 11.50 0.77 -3.13
N TYR A 258 10.89 0.37 -4.26
CA TYR A 258 11.59 0.24 -5.54
C TYR A 258 12.24 1.55 -5.96
N TYR A 259 11.48 2.65 -5.98
CA TYR A 259 12.01 3.94 -6.41
C TYR A 259 13.08 4.50 -5.47
N ILE A 260 13.01 4.21 -4.16
CA ILE A 260 14.07 4.54 -3.20
C ILE A 260 15.38 3.89 -3.63
N HIS A 261 15.37 2.57 -3.83
CA HIS A 261 16.60 1.84 -4.16
C HIS A 261 17.09 2.15 -5.56
N LEU A 262 16.20 2.29 -6.53
CA LEU A 262 16.56 2.75 -7.87
C LEU A 262 17.25 4.13 -7.83
N SER A 263 16.69 5.06 -7.05
CA SER A 263 17.28 6.37 -6.83
C SER A 263 18.65 6.26 -6.14
N LEU A 264 18.77 5.44 -5.11
CA LEU A 264 20.02 5.23 -4.38
C LEU A 264 21.11 4.63 -5.29
N HIS A 265 20.76 3.65 -6.12
CA HIS A 265 21.65 3.01 -7.07
C HIS A 265 22.19 4.01 -8.11
N HIS A 266 21.35 4.93 -8.60
CA HIS A 266 21.76 5.93 -9.59
C HIS A 266 22.44 7.18 -9.01
N THR A 267 22.05 7.61 -7.81
CA THR A 267 22.50 8.90 -7.25
C THR A 267 23.48 8.77 -6.09
N GLY A 268 23.49 7.63 -5.39
CA GLY A 268 24.24 7.42 -4.16
C GLY A 268 23.73 8.22 -2.95
N ILE A 269 22.58 8.90 -3.06
CA ILE A 269 22.05 9.79 -2.01
C ILE A 269 21.33 8.97 -0.93
N LYS A 270 22.02 8.74 0.18
CA LYS A 270 21.51 7.92 1.31
C LYS A 270 20.29 8.53 2.00
N ASP A 271 20.12 9.85 1.98
CA ASP A 271 18.96 10.53 2.57
C ASP A 271 17.63 10.02 2.00
N VAL A 272 17.62 9.59 0.72
CA VAL A 272 16.44 9.02 0.08
C VAL A 272 16.00 7.73 0.77
N TRP A 273 16.97 6.88 1.14
CA TRP A 273 16.71 5.65 1.89
C TRP A 273 16.22 5.94 3.31
N VAL A 274 16.94 6.80 4.04
CA VAL A 274 16.64 7.09 5.45
C VAL A 274 15.24 7.70 5.59
N VAL A 275 14.94 8.74 4.82
CA VAL A 275 13.68 9.47 4.90
C VAL A 275 12.54 8.68 4.25
N GLY A 276 12.79 8.07 3.10
CA GLY A 276 11.79 7.29 2.37
C GLY A 276 11.33 6.06 3.16
N SER A 277 12.26 5.30 3.74
CA SER A 277 11.92 4.13 4.57
C SER A 277 11.09 4.50 5.80
N LEU A 278 11.41 5.63 6.46
CA LEU A 278 10.63 6.15 7.59
C LEU A 278 9.18 6.43 7.18
N ILE A 279 8.99 7.11 6.05
CA ILE A 279 7.67 7.46 5.52
C ILE A 279 6.89 6.19 5.11
N ILE A 280 7.55 5.21 4.50
CA ILE A 280 6.93 3.91 4.14
C ILE A 280 6.46 3.19 5.40
N VAL A 281 7.32 3.01 6.40
CA VAL A 281 7.00 2.30 7.64
C VAL A 281 5.86 3.01 8.40
N ALA A 282 5.95 4.33 8.54
CA ALA A 282 4.88 5.11 9.15
C ALA A 282 3.56 4.95 8.40
N SER A 283 3.59 4.92 7.07
CA SER A 283 2.39 4.69 6.25
C SER A 283 1.80 3.30 6.43
N ILE A 284 2.63 2.24 6.42
CA ILE A 284 2.17 0.86 6.60
C ILE A 284 1.48 0.71 7.95
N VAL A 285 2.09 1.23 9.01
CA VAL A 285 1.53 1.16 10.37
C VAL A 285 0.24 1.98 10.47
N ALA A 286 0.25 3.24 10.03
CA ALA A 286 -0.91 4.12 10.15
C ALA A 286 -2.12 3.60 9.36
N HIS A 287 -1.92 3.18 8.11
CA HIS A 287 -3.01 2.67 7.28
C HIS A 287 -3.42 1.26 7.68
N GLY A 288 -2.48 0.39 8.05
CA GLY A 288 -2.81 -0.98 8.44
C GLY A 288 -3.61 -1.06 9.74
N ILE A 289 -3.42 -0.13 10.69
CA ILE A 289 -4.22 -0.04 11.93
C ILE A 289 -5.57 0.66 11.66
N SER A 290 -5.57 1.74 10.87
CA SER A 290 -6.77 2.56 10.68
C SER A 290 -7.78 1.97 9.70
N ALA A 291 -7.38 1.00 8.89
CA ALA A 291 -8.20 0.60 7.76
C ALA A 291 -9.49 -0.14 8.09
N THR A 292 -9.40 -1.19 8.91
CA THR A 292 -10.58 -1.93 9.36
C THR A 292 -11.60 -1.04 10.08
N PRO A 293 -11.22 -0.24 11.10
CA PRO A 293 -12.19 0.60 11.80
C PRO A 293 -12.77 1.69 10.89
N LEU A 294 -11.95 2.33 10.06
CA LEU A 294 -12.43 3.42 9.20
C LEU A 294 -13.34 2.90 8.07
N SER A 295 -13.08 1.71 7.54
CA SER A 295 -13.93 1.06 6.54
C SER A 295 -15.28 0.63 7.13
N GLN A 296 -15.30 0.11 8.36
CA GLN A 296 -16.54 -0.20 9.08
C GLN A 296 -17.37 1.07 9.33
N LEU A 297 -16.75 2.14 9.84
CA LEU A 297 -17.42 3.42 10.10
C LEU A 297 -18.02 4.04 8.84
N TYR A 298 -17.28 4.00 7.72
CA TYR A 298 -17.76 4.48 6.43
C TYR A 298 -18.93 3.62 5.91
N GLY A 299 -18.80 2.29 5.99
CA GLY A 299 -19.84 1.34 5.58
C GLY A 299 -21.15 1.51 6.34
N SER A 300 -21.11 1.64 7.67
CA SER A 300 -22.29 1.86 8.51
C SER A 300 -23.02 3.17 8.15
N ARG A 301 -22.29 4.26 7.89
CA ARG A 301 -22.88 5.56 7.51
C ARG A 301 -23.60 5.50 6.16
N ILE A 302 -23.05 4.79 5.18
CA ILE A 302 -23.72 4.62 3.86
C ILE A 302 -24.95 3.73 3.98
N GLN A 303 -24.89 2.62 4.73
CA GLN A 303 -26.05 1.75 4.94
C GLN A 303 -27.21 2.48 5.64
N HIS A 304 -26.92 3.34 6.62
CA HIS A 304 -27.93 4.18 7.26
C HIS A 304 -28.55 5.18 6.27
N LYS A 305 -27.75 5.82 5.42
CA LYS A 305 -28.22 6.77 4.39
C LYS A 305 -29.07 6.10 3.31
N ASN A 306 -28.75 4.86 2.93
CA ASN A 306 -29.54 4.09 1.96
C ASN A 306 -30.85 3.53 2.55
N LYS A 307 -30.89 3.16 3.84
CA LYS A 307 -32.14 2.75 4.52
C LYS A 307 -33.16 3.89 4.63
N GLN A 308 -32.71 5.15 4.64
CA GLN A 308 -33.57 6.33 4.75
C GLN A 308 -34.02 6.92 3.41
N ARG A 309 -33.51 6.42 2.27
CA ARG A 309 -34.03 6.84 0.95
C ARG A 309 -35.32 6.05 0.66
N PRO A 310 -36.49 6.71 0.49
CA PRO A 310 -37.69 6.01 0.07
C PRO A 310 -37.39 5.32 -1.25
N LYS A 311 -37.76 4.03 -1.37
CA LYS A 311 -37.70 3.30 -2.63
C LYS A 311 -38.52 4.12 -3.63
N ALA A 312 -37.86 4.76 -4.59
CA ALA A 312 -38.55 5.41 -5.69
C ALA A 312 -39.42 4.32 -6.34
N ILE A 313 -40.73 4.52 -6.26
CA ILE A 313 -41.72 3.67 -6.90
C ILE A 313 -41.42 3.78 -8.39
N VAL A 314 -40.89 2.70 -8.96
CA VAL A 314 -40.80 2.52 -10.41
C VAL A 314 -42.25 2.47 -10.88
N ARG A 315 -42.69 3.54 -11.53
CA ARG A 315 -43.94 3.58 -12.30
C ARG A 315 -43.62 3.23 -13.75
#